data_AF-A0A819K386-F1
#
_entry.id   AF-A0A819K386-F1
#
_cell.length_a   1.000
_cell.length_b   1.000
_cell.length_c   1.000
_cell.angle_alpha   90.00
_cell.angle_beta   90.00
_cell.angle_gamma   90.00
#
_symmetry.space_group_name_H-M   'P 1'
#
loop_
_entity.id
_entity.type
_entity.pdbx_description
1 polymer ?
#
loop_
_entity_poly.entity_id
_entity_poly.type
_entity_poly.pdbx_seq_one_letter_code
_entity_poly.pdbx_strand_id
1 'polypeptide(L)'
;METEVCKETSPLSSSQTSLGSAGSNHNHDETSSMPSSKSYEEECISRIFQVLKLCDSCESKIIARRLMINGIQNCGDVLEQQTETDKKKLLDILKIYVKQYWDKKISEEWFHKFLQQQALEKSTIYDQIVTRTATYGSSYMKDDTLLSLTIQFLCEFDEETMKKGDVFNQIWNTLINEGRQGIQCYKNEILGELLKEQLENEQSPLYLALRGYFHQPLENLFKDKEVNIVKDDILEIALDCVANHGWWLGLHHDKVTKSINSTEPGKFETLIEKLKEYLTRQGLPIPIPNQSSSGQSSVPSLNTSALTDAKSLSITSPIPIPNQSSSGQSTVPSSNTADLTDAKSLSITSPTTKTITT
;
A
#
# COMPACT_ATOMS: atom_id res chain seq x y z
N MET A 1 -18.81 65.77 17.76
CA MET A 1 -19.92 64.79 17.73
C MET A 1 -19.31 63.41 17.61
N GLU A 2 -18.73 62.79 18.64
CA GLU A 2 -18.88 62.96 20.11
C GLU A 2 -20.31 62.80 20.62
N THR A 3 -20.55 61.61 21.17
CA THR A 3 -21.39 61.21 22.32
C THR A 3 -20.99 59.73 22.55
N GLU A 4 -20.20 59.39 23.57
CA GLU A 4 -20.61 59.08 24.96
C GLU A 4 -21.74 58.03 25.04
N VAL A 5 -21.55 56.79 25.53
CA VAL A 5 -21.10 56.28 26.87
C VAL A 5 -22.27 55.95 27.81
N CYS A 6 -22.39 54.66 28.18
CA CYS A 6 -22.94 54.09 29.43
C CYS A 6 -22.52 52.59 29.43
N LYS A 7 -21.69 51.99 30.31
CA LYS A 7 -21.58 51.90 31.79
C LYS A 7 -22.60 50.97 32.51
N GLU A 8 -22.04 49.88 33.10
CA GLU A 8 -22.19 49.40 34.51
C GLU A 8 -23.53 48.74 34.97
N THR A 9 -23.61 47.72 35.87
CA THR A 9 -22.60 46.88 36.59
C THR A 9 -23.19 45.60 37.25
N SER A 10 -22.52 44.44 37.07
CA SER A 10 -22.13 43.47 38.15
C SER A 10 -23.25 42.70 38.94
N PRO A 11 -22.98 41.99 40.07
CA PRO A 11 -22.35 40.65 40.17
C PRO A 11 -23.03 39.63 41.16
N LEU A 12 -22.30 38.56 41.56
CA LEU A 12 -22.55 37.56 42.66
C LEU A 12 -23.55 36.42 42.34
N SER A 13 -23.53 35.20 42.95
CA SER A 13 -22.99 34.75 44.25
C SER A 13 -22.55 33.25 44.32
N SER A 14 -21.48 33.02 45.08
CA SER A 14 -21.10 31.90 45.99
C SER A 14 -21.86 30.55 46.08
N SER A 15 -21.08 29.47 45.98
CA SER A 15 -20.79 28.43 47.01
C SER A 15 -21.86 27.88 47.97
N GLN A 16 -22.01 26.54 48.06
CA GLN A 16 -21.71 25.77 49.30
C GLN A 16 -21.69 24.23 49.16
N THR A 17 -20.95 23.64 50.10
CA THR A 17 -20.60 22.23 50.43
C THR A 17 -21.73 21.20 50.61
N SER A 18 -21.39 19.91 50.39
CA SER A 18 -21.79 18.82 51.30
C SER A 18 -20.73 17.71 51.39
N LEU A 19 -20.50 17.19 52.61
CA LEU A 19 -19.65 16.03 52.88
C LEU A 19 -20.44 14.72 52.71
N GLY A 20 -19.72 13.65 52.36
CA GLY A 20 -19.86 12.37 53.07
C GLY A 20 -20.60 11.24 52.35
N SER A 21 -19.85 10.21 51.96
CA SER A 21 -20.10 8.82 52.41
C SER A 21 -18.92 7.91 52.08
N ALA A 22 -18.56 7.05 53.03
CA ALA A 22 -17.61 5.98 52.78
C ALA A 22 -18.29 4.87 51.97
N GLY A 23 -17.70 4.51 50.82
CA GLY A 23 -18.17 3.44 49.94
C GLY A 23 -16.98 2.64 49.43
N SER A 24 -16.55 1.64 50.20
CA SER A 24 -15.43 0.77 49.86
C SER A 24 -15.83 -0.25 48.79
N ASN A 25 -15.82 0.16 47.51
CA ASN A 25 -15.93 -0.76 46.39
C ASN A 25 -14.53 -1.14 45.88
N HIS A 26 -14.10 -2.36 46.19
CA HIS A 26 -13.04 -3.04 45.45
C HIS A 26 -13.57 -3.45 44.07
N ASN A 27 -13.64 -2.48 43.15
CA ASN A 27 -13.63 -2.80 41.74
C ASN A 27 -12.17 -2.96 41.32
N HIS A 28 -11.76 -4.20 41.04
CA HIS A 28 -10.59 -4.43 40.21
C HIS A 28 -10.94 -3.97 38.80
N ASP A 29 -10.70 -2.68 38.54
CA ASP A 29 -10.55 -2.18 37.18
C ASP A 29 -9.28 -2.81 36.60
N GLU A 30 -9.42 -4.02 36.06
CA GLU A 30 -8.53 -4.55 35.03
C GLU A 30 -8.73 -3.74 33.73
N THR A 31 -8.43 -2.44 33.83
CA THR A 31 -8.05 -1.61 32.70
C THR A 31 -6.72 -2.16 32.19
N SER A 32 -6.82 -3.25 31.42
CA SER A 32 -5.75 -3.82 30.63
C SER A 32 -5.26 -2.74 29.68
N SER A 33 -4.25 -2.01 30.15
CA SER A 33 -3.72 -0.84 29.48
C SER A 33 -2.99 -1.32 28.24
N MET A 34 -3.70 -1.32 27.12
CA MET A 34 -3.19 -1.76 25.83
C MET A 34 -1.81 -1.13 25.60
N PRO A 35 -0.74 -1.95 25.47
CA PRO A 35 0.61 -1.45 25.52
C PRO A 35 0.82 -0.46 24.38
N SER A 36 1.24 0.76 24.75
CA SER A 36 1.33 1.90 23.85
C SER A 36 2.10 1.55 22.57
N SER A 37 1.85 2.27 21.48
CA SER A 37 2.47 1.97 20.18
C SER A 37 4.01 2.04 20.19
N LYS A 38 4.63 2.69 21.20
CA LYS A 38 6.09 2.66 21.40
C LYS A 38 6.59 1.37 22.05
N SER A 39 5.74 0.70 22.83
CA SER A 39 6.12 -0.50 23.60
C SER A 39 6.41 -1.72 22.73
N TYR A 40 5.68 -1.91 21.63
CA TYR A 40 5.86 -3.10 20.76
C TYR A 40 7.01 -2.92 19.77
N GLU A 41 7.30 -1.68 19.34
CA GLU A 41 8.46 -1.39 18.50
C GLU A 41 9.76 -1.71 19.25
N GLU A 42 9.89 -1.25 20.50
CA GLU A 42 11.05 -1.52 21.34
C GLU A 42 11.15 -3.02 21.74
N GLU A 43 10.04 -3.74 21.90
CA GLU A 43 10.04 -5.22 22.05
C GLU A 43 10.61 -5.91 20.80
N CYS A 44 10.17 -5.51 19.61
CA CYS A 44 10.67 -6.05 18.34
C CYS A 44 12.17 -5.76 18.17
N ILE A 45 12.60 -4.53 18.40
CA ILE A 45 14.03 -4.12 18.39
C ILE A 45 14.84 -4.99 19.35
N SER A 46 14.35 -5.20 20.58
CA SER A 46 15.02 -6.04 21.59
C SER A 46 15.17 -7.50 21.12
N ARG A 47 14.17 -8.05 20.43
CA ARG A 47 14.23 -9.41 19.85
C ARG A 47 15.19 -9.48 18.66
N ILE A 48 15.24 -8.45 17.82
CA ILE A 48 16.22 -8.34 16.73
C ILE A 48 17.65 -8.32 17.29
N PHE A 49 17.90 -7.59 18.39
CA PHE A 49 19.22 -7.55 19.05
C PHE A 49 19.66 -8.93 19.55
N GLN A 50 18.74 -9.70 20.14
CA GLN A 50 19.04 -11.05 20.61
C GLN A 50 19.40 -12.01 19.47
N VAL A 51 18.72 -11.93 18.34
CA VAL A 51 19.01 -12.78 17.17
C VAL A 51 20.33 -12.39 16.50
N LEU A 52 20.54 -11.09 16.26
CA LEU A 52 21.73 -10.58 15.57
C LEU A 52 22.95 -10.39 16.50
N LYS A 53 22.80 -10.65 17.80
CA LYS A 53 23.82 -10.47 18.86
C LYS A 53 24.39 -9.04 18.91
N LEU A 54 23.53 -8.06 18.63
CA LEU A 54 23.89 -6.64 18.67
C LEU A 54 23.92 -6.12 20.11
N CYS A 55 24.81 -5.17 20.38
CA CYS A 55 24.81 -4.41 21.63
C CYS A 55 23.67 -3.37 21.66
N ASP A 56 23.27 -2.90 22.84
CA ASP A 56 22.32 -1.79 22.96
C ASP A 56 23.00 -0.45 22.63
N SER A 57 23.19 -0.20 21.33
CA SER A 57 23.77 1.02 20.78
C SER A 57 22.80 1.77 19.87
N CYS A 58 23.06 3.06 19.66
CA CYS A 58 22.27 3.87 18.71
C CYS A 58 22.30 3.26 17.29
N GLU A 59 23.49 2.81 16.84
CA GLU A 59 23.66 2.19 15.53
C GLU A 59 22.86 0.88 15.40
N SER A 60 22.87 0.05 16.45
CA SER A 60 22.07 -1.17 16.50
C SER A 60 20.56 -0.86 16.41
N LYS A 61 20.06 0.20 17.08
CA LYS A 61 18.66 0.65 16.96
C LYS A 61 18.33 1.12 15.54
N ILE A 62 19.26 1.79 14.87
CA ILE A 62 19.12 2.19 13.46
C ILE A 62 19.04 0.94 12.56
N ILE A 63 19.90 -0.06 12.76
CA ILE A 63 19.87 -1.33 12.02
C ILE A 63 18.54 -2.07 12.21
N ALA A 64 18.08 -2.21 13.46
CA ALA A 64 16.81 -2.88 13.76
C ALA A 64 15.62 -2.16 13.11
N ARG A 65 15.56 -0.82 13.19
CA ARG A 65 14.53 -0.02 12.51
C ARG A 65 14.61 -0.13 10.99
N ARG A 66 15.81 -0.16 10.39
CA ARG A 66 15.98 -0.41 8.95
C ARG A 66 15.45 -1.78 8.53
N LEU A 67 15.70 -2.83 9.31
CA LEU A 67 15.12 -4.17 9.09
C LEU A 67 13.59 -4.17 9.18
N MET A 68 13.02 -3.41 10.12
CA MET A 68 11.57 -3.32 10.31
C MET A 68 10.85 -2.55 9.20
N ILE A 69 11.50 -1.54 8.60
CA ILE A 69 10.94 -0.72 7.52
C ILE A 69 11.23 -1.32 6.13
N ASN A 70 12.48 -1.71 5.88
CA ASN A 70 12.97 -2.14 4.56
C ASN A 70 13.03 -3.67 4.43
N GLY A 71 12.69 -4.42 5.48
CA GLY A 71 12.76 -5.88 5.48
C GLY A 71 14.19 -6.44 5.48
N ILE A 72 14.27 -7.77 5.38
CA ILE A 72 15.52 -8.54 5.40
C ILE A 72 16.44 -8.17 4.22
N GLN A 73 15.97 -8.21 2.96
CA GLN A 73 16.87 -8.11 1.80
C GLN A 73 17.61 -6.78 1.70
N ASN A 74 17.02 -5.69 2.17
CA ASN A 74 17.63 -4.37 2.14
C ASN A 74 18.67 -4.13 3.27
N CYS A 75 19.04 -5.18 4.02
CA CYS A 75 20.05 -5.15 5.09
C CYS A 75 21.15 -6.22 4.89
N GLY A 76 21.49 -6.54 3.63
CA GLY A 76 22.39 -7.63 3.22
C GLY A 76 23.68 -7.74 4.05
N ASP A 77 24.41 -6.63 4.22
CA ASP A 77 25.69 -6.54 4.93
C ASP A 77 25.64 -7.10 6.36
N VAL A 78 24.49 -6.96 7.04
CA VAL A 78 24.26 -7.44 8.41
C VAL A 78 23.91 -8.94 8.46
N LEU A 79 23.42 -9.47 7.33
CA LEU A 79 22.85 -10.81 7.19
C LEU A 79 23.81 -11.82 6.55
N GLU A 80 24.84 -11.38 5.84
CA GLU A 80 25.90 -12.25 5.32
C GLU A 80 26.60 -13.05 6.44
N GLN A 81 26.70 -12.46 7.63
CA GLN A 81 27.33 -13.09 8.80
C GLN A 81 26.38 -14.01 9.61
N GLN A 82 25.09 -14.08 9.25
CA GLN A 82 24.07 -14.77 10.03
C GLN A 82 23.83 -16.20 9.56
N THR A 83 23.59 -17.11 10.51
CA THR A 83 23.19 -18.49 10.16
C THR A 83 21.79 -18.54 9.58
N GLU A 84 21.47 -19.58 8.81
CA GLU A 84 20.12 -19.77 8.27
C GLU A 84 19.05 -19.87 9.37
N THR A 85 19.42 -20.43 10.52
CA THR A 85 18.57 -20.47 11.72
C THR A 85 18.27 -19.07 12.25
N ASP A 86 19.23 -18.15 12.20
CA ASP A 86 19.05 -16.77 12.70
C ASP A 86 18.28 -15.91 11.67
N LYS A 87 18.50 -16.11 10.37
CA LYS A 87 17.67 -15.53 9.30
C LYS A 87 16.20 -15.94 9.43
N LYS A 88 15.93 -17.22 9.70
CA LYS A 88 14.56 -17.71 9.95
C LYS A 88 13.92 -17.06 11.18
N LYS A 89 14.62 -17.01 12.32
CA LYS A 89 14.11 -16.33 13.53
C LYS A 89 13.83 -14.84 13.28
N LEU A 90 14.69 -14.17 12.53
CA LEU A 90 14.51 -12.77 12.16
C LEU A 90 13.26 -12.58 11.30
N LEU A 91 13.04 -13.46 10.31
CA LEU A 91 11.82 -13.46 9.51
C LEU A 91 10.58 -13.65 10.37
N ASP A 92 10.60 -14.61 11.31
CA ASP A 92 9.47 -14.84 12.23
C ASP A 92 9.18 -13.60 13.11
N ILE A 93 10.22 -12.90 13.60
CA ILE A 93 10.08 -11.64 14.35
C ILE A 93 9.47 -10.53 13.46
N LEU A 94 9.97 -10.36 12.23
CA LEU A 94 9.49 -9.34 11.31
C LEU A 94 8.06 -9.62 10.83
N LYS A 95 7.68 -10.89 10.64
CA LYS A 95 6.29 -11.29 10.36
C LYS A 95 5.34 -10.93 11.50
N ILE A 96 5.77 -11.07 12.77
CA ILE A 96 4.99 -10.61 13.93
C ILE A 96 4.85 -9.09 13.92
N TYR A 97 5.95 -8.37 13.68
CA TYR A 97 5.93 -6.90 13.59
C TYR A 97 5.00 -6.40 12.49
N VAL A 98 5.04 -6.97 11.28
CA VAL A 98 4.18 -6.59 10.15
C VAL A 98 2.70 -6.73 10.52
N LYS A 99 2.29 -7.87 11.12
CA LYS A 99 0.91 -8.09 11.57
C LYS A 99 0.48 -7.05 12.61
N GLN A 100 1.33 -6.77 13.61
CA GLN A 100 1.06 -5.76 14.64
C GLN A 100 1.08 -4.33 14.09
N TYR A 101 1.90 -4.04 13.07
CA TYR A 101 1.98 -2.74 12.42
C TYR A 101 0.67 -2.47 11.66
N TRP A 102 0.19 -3.41 10.85
CA TRP A 102 -1.09 -3.25 10.15
C TRP A 102 -2.26 -3.10 11.15
N ASP A 103 -2.30 -3.91 12.20
CA ASP A 103 -3.32 -3.83 13.25
C ASP A 103 -3.35 -2.46 13.97
N LYS A 104 -2.18 -1.85 14.25
CA LYS A 104 -2.07 -0.64 15.09
C LYS A 104 -1.85 0.69 14.36
N LYS A 105 -1.41 0.67 13.11
CA LYS A 105 -1.01 1.89 12.36
C LYS A 105 -1.94 2.25 11.22
N ILE A 106 -2.71 1.28 10.73
CA ILE A 106 -3.81 1.52 9.80
C ILE A 106 -5.02 1.93 10.64
N SER A 107 -5.67 3.04 10.29
CA SER A 107 -6.84 3.58 11.00
C SER A 107 -8.16 3.09 10.42
N GLU A 108 -8.11 2.48 9.24
CA GLU A 108 -9.23 2.20 8.38
C GLU A 108 -9.91 0.89 8.79
N GLU A 109 -11.02 0.98 9.53
CA GLU A 109 -11.77 -0.16 10.05
C GLU A 109 -12.16 -1.17 8.96
N TRP A 110 -12.49 -0.69 7.75
CA TRP A 110 -12.78 -1.54 6.60
C TRP A 110 -11.57 -2.40 6.19
N PHE A 111 -10.36 -1.86 6.31
CA PHE A 111 -9.12 -2.57 5.98
C PHE A 111 -8.76 -3.59 7.06
N HIS A 112 -9.03 -3.32 8.33
CA HIS A 112 -8.89 -4.33 9.39
C HIS A 112 -9.83 -5.51 9.17
N LYS A 113 -11.11 -5.26 8.85
CA LYS A 113 -12.09 -6.31 8.51
C LYS A 113 -11.64 -7.12 7.29
N PHE A 114 -11.15 -6.43 6.25
CA PHE A 114 -10.57 -7.07 5.07
C PHE A 114 -9.38 -7.98 5.43
N LEU A 115 -8.39 -7.50 6.20
CA LEU A 115 -7.24 -8.31 6.62
C LEU A 115 -7.66 -9.52 7.48
N GLN A 116 -8.63 -9.36 8.37
CA GLN A 116 -9.17 -10.46 9.19
C GLN A 116 -9.85 -11.52 8.31
N GLN A 117 -10.65 -11.10 7.33
CA GLN A 117 -11.27 -12.00 6.36
C GLN A 117 -10.21 -12.74 5.54
N GLN A 118 -9.20 -12.04 5.00
CA GLN A 118 -8.10 -12.66 4.24
C GLN A 118 -7.30 -13.66 5.10
N ALA A 119 -7.07 -13.37 6.38
CA ALA A 119 -6.38 -14.29 7.29
C ALA A 119 -7.18 -15.57 7.58
N LEU A 120 -8.52 -15.51 7.53
CA LEU A 120 -9.43 -16.64 7.75
C LEU A 120 -9.66 -17.45 6.46
N GLU A 121 -10.06 -16.80 5.38
CA GLU A 121 -10.50 -17.43 4.12
C GLU A 121 -9.33 -17.79 3.19
N LYS A 122 -8.27 -16.96 3.19
CA LYS A 122 -7.12 -17.08 2.29
C LYS A 122 -5.79 -17.09 3.07
N SER A 123 -5.76 -17.83 4.18
CA SER A 123 -4.65 -17.87 5.15
C SER A 123 -3.25 -18.08 4.51
N THR A 124 -3.14 -18.92 3.48
CA THR A 124 -1.89 -19.12 2.71
C THR A 124 -1.42 -17.83 2.02
N ILE A 125 -2.31 -17.15 1.31
CA ILE A 125 -2.00 -15.90 0.57
C ILE A 125 -1.70 -14.77 1.57
N TYR A 126 -2.48 -14.69 2.66
CA TYR A 126 -2.22 -13.77 3.75
C TYR A 126 -0.81 -13.96 4.35
N ASP A 127 -0.41 -15.20 4.66
CA ASP A 127 0.91 -15.46 5.21
C ASP A 127 2.04 -15.24 4.17
N GLN A 128 1.80 -15.50 2.88
CA GLN A 128 2.72 -15.13 1.79
C GLN A 128 2.94 -13.61 1.72
N ILE A 129 1.88 -12.80 1.77
CA ILE A 129 1.97 -11.33 1.69
C ILE A 129 2.65 -10.75 2.95
N VAL A 130 2.36 -11.30 4.13
CA VAL A 130 3.08 -10.95 5.37
C VAL A 130 4.56 -11.34 5.26
N THR A 131 4.87 -12.54 4.74
CA THR A 131 6.25 -13.01 4.56
C THR A 131 7.02 -12.17 3.55
N ARG A 132 6.39 -11.75 2.44
CA ARG A 132 6.97 -10.80 1.48
C ARG A 132 7.24 -9.46 2.15
N THR A 133 6.26 -8.91 2.87
CA THR A 133 6.43 -7.62 3.56
C THR A 133 7.54 -7.68 4.62
N ALA A 134 7.68 -8.80 5.34
CA ALA A 134 8.80 -8.99 6.27
C ALA A 134 10.16 -9.17 5.55
N THR A 135 10.19 -9.80 4.38
CA THR A 135 11.41 -10.07 3.60
C THR A 135 11.91 -8.83 2.85
N TYR A 136 11.00 -8.02 2.31
CA TYR A 136 11.29 -6.94 1.37
C TYR A 136 10.84 -5.53 1.85
N GLY A 137 10.12 -5.46 2.98
CA GLY A 137 9.67 -4.20 3.57
C GLY A 137 8.82 -3.34 2.65
N SER A 138 9.09 -2.04 2.71
CA SER A 138 8.47 -1.01 1.88
C SER A 138 8.78 -1.09 0.38
N SER A 139 9.65 -2.00 -0.10
CA SER A 139 9.97 -2.10 -1.54
C SER A 139 8.74 -2.39 -2.44
N TYR A 140 7.68 -2.96 -1.86
CA TYR A 140 6.38 -3.19 -2.54
C TYR A 140 5.24 -2.32 -1.98
N MET A 141 5.55 -1.38 -1.09
CA MET A 141 4.62 -0.35 -0.64
C MET A 141 4.96 0.94 -1.39
N LYS A 142 4.12 1.28 -2.36
CA LYS A 142 4.15 2.58 -3.05
C LYS A 142 3.73 3.70 -2.08
N ASP A 143 3.52 4.90 -2.61
CA ASP A 143 3.15 6.09 -1.85
C ASP A 143 1.87 5.93 -0.99
N ASP A 144 1.07 4.89 -1.25
CA ASP A 144 -0.04 4.46 -0.39
C ASP A 144 0.05 2.96 -0.05
N THR A 145 0.03 2.67 1.26
CA THR A 145 0.15 1.30 1.80
C THR A 145 -1.14 0.48 1.62
N LEU A 146 -2.32 1.10 1.71
CA LEU A 146 -3.61 0.40 1.64
C LEU A 146 -3.86 -0.09 0.22
N LEU A 147 -3.69 0.79 -0.77
CA LEU A 147 -3.79 0.43 -2.18
C LEU A 147 -2.72 -0.59 -2.58
N SER A 148 -1.49 -0.44 -2.09
CA SER A 148 -0.41 -1.40 -2.35
C SER A 148 -0.74 -2.79 -1.80
N LEU A 149 -1.30 -2.89 -0.59
CA LEU A 149 -1.70 -4.16 0.00
C LEU A 149 -2.95 -4.74 -0.68
N THR A 150 -3.97 -3.93 -0.95
CA THR A 150 -5.17 -4.37 -1.66
C THR A 150 -4.82 -4.98 -3.02
N ILE A 151 -3.98 -4.31 -3.83
CA ILE A 151 -3.51 -4.86 -5.12
C ILE A 151 -2.76 -6.20 -4.92
N GLN A 152 -1.93 -6.30 -3.87
CA GLN A 152 -1.20 -7.52 -3.54
C GLN A 152 -2.11 -8.71 -3.20
N PHE A 153 -3.23 -8.48 -2.50
CA PHE A 153 -4.23 -9.51 -2.21
C PHE A 153 -5.09 -9.86 -3.43
N LEU A 154 -5.47 -8.87 -4.26
CA LEU A 154 -6.37 -9.07 -5.39
C LEU A 154 -5.77 -9.93 -6.51
N CYS A 155 -4.48 -9.76 -6.78
CA CYS A 155 -3.80 -10.47 -7.85
C CYS A 155 -3.05 -11.71 -7.35
N GLU A 156 -3.25 -12.07 -6.07
CA GLU A 156 -2.62 -13.20 -5.37
C GLU A 156 -1.10 -13.32 -5.65
N PHE A 157 -0.44 -12.16 -5.79
CA PHE A 157 0.85 -12.07 -6.47
C PHE A 157 1.89 -12.97 -5.81
N ASP A 158 2.39 -13.97 -6.53
CA ASP A 158 3.53 -14.76 -6.09
C ASP A 158 4.86 -14.00 -6.25
N GLU A 159 5.94 -14.60 -5.74
CA GLU A 159 7.26 -13.97 -5.75
C GLU A 159 7.83 -13.84 -7.17
N GLU A 160 7.51 -14.75 -8.10
CA GLU A 160 8.00 -14.70 -9.48
C GLU A 160 7.28 -13.62 -10.30
N THR A 161 5.97 -13.48 -10.13
CA THR A 161 5.14 -12.50 -10.83
C THR A 161 5.43 -11.08 -10.33
N MET A 162 5.77 -10.92 -9.05
CA MET A 162 6.32 -9.67 -8.51
C MET A 162 7.74 -9.37 -8.99
N LYS A 163 8.63 -10.38 -9.06
CA LYS A 163 9.99 -10.21 -9.60
C LYS A 163 10.03 -9.88 -11.09
N LYS A 164 9.00 -10.26 -11.85
CA LYS A 164 8.79 -9.78 -13.22
C LYS A 164 8.57 -8.27 -13.30
N GLY A 165 8.39 -7.57 -12.17
CA GLY A 165 8.57 -6.12 -11.99
C GLY A 165 7.49 -5.26 -12.60
N ASP A 166 7.15 -5.52 -13.86
CA ASP A 166 6.25 -4.74 -14.66
C ASP A 166 4.80 -4.96 -14.25
N VAL A 167 4.36 -6.19 -13.93
CA VAL A 167 2.92 -6.48 -13.72
C VAL A 167 2.31 -5.67 -12.57
N PHE A 168 2.94 -5.63 -11.40
CA PHE A 168 2.45 -4.80 -10.28
C PHE A 168 2.48 -3.30 -10.60
N ASN A 169 3.53 -2.81 -11.26
CA ASN A 169 3.63 -1.41 -11.68
C ASN A 169 2.61 -1.06 -12.77
N GLN A 170 2.31 -1.96 -13.69
CA GLN A 170 1.28 -1.82 -14.71
C GLN A 170 -0.10 -1.75 -14.05
N ILE A 171 -0.46 -2.69 -13.17
CA ILE A 171 -1.74 -2.66 -12.45
C ILE A 171 -1.87 -1.37 -11.64
N TRP A 172 -0.83 -0.97 -10.89
CA TRP A 172 -0.81 0.31 -10.18
C TRP A 172 -1.10 1.49 -11.11
N ASN A 173 -0.34 1.61 -12.20
CA ASN A 173 -0.50 2.70 -13.16
C ASN A 173 -1.87 2.70 -13.85
N THR A 174 -2.39 1.53 -14.22
CA THR A 174 -3.74 1.40 -14.80
C THR A 174 -4.80 1.85 -13.79
N LEU A 175 -4.70 1.45 -12.52
CA LEU A 175 -5.64 1.88 -11.49
C LEU A 175 -5.57 3.39 -11.21
N ILE A 176 -4.40 4.02 -11.28
CA ILE A 176 -4.28 5.49 -11.11
C ILE A 176 -4.87 6.25 -12.31
N ASN A 177 -4.69 5.74 -13.53
CA ASN A 177 -5.08 6.44 -14.76
C ASN A 177 -6.52 6.14 -15.21
N GLU A 178 -7.02 4.93 -14.97
CA GLU A 178 -8.30 4.40 -15.44
C GLU A 178 -9.25 3.96 -14.31
N GLY A 179 -8.83 4.09 -13.05
CA GLY A 179 -9.62 3.73 -11.87
C GLY A 179 -9.83 2.23 -11.73
N ARG A 180 -10.79 1.81 -10.90
CA ARG A 180 -11.10 0.38 -10.76
C ARG A 180 -11.54 -0.27 -12.08
N GLN A 181 -12.14 0.47 -13.01
CA GLN A 181 -12.58 -0.10 -14.28
C GLN A 181 -11.42 -0.59 -15.15
N GLY A 182 -10.24 0.05 -15.07
CA GLY A 182 -9.03 -0.41 -15.75
C GLY A 182 -8.56 -1.81 -15.31
N ILE A 183 -8.98 -2.29 -14.13
CA ILE A 183 -8.60 -3.63 -13.67
C ILE A 183 -9.20 -4.76 -14.53
N GLN A 184 -10.22 -4.47 -15.36
CA GLN A 184 -10.74 -5.39 -16.38
C GLN A 184 -9.68 -5.84 -17.40
N CYS A 185 -8.61 -5.07 -17.60
CA CYS A 185 -7.47 -5.45 -18.43
C CYS A 185 -6.73 -6.69 -17.89
N TYR A 186 -6.87 -6.99 -16.60
CA TYR A 186 -6.18 -8.07 -15.88
C TYR A 186 -7.09 -9.27 -15.57
N LYS A 187 -8.11 -9.50 -16.40
CA LYS A 187 -9.10 -10.57 -16.22
C LYS A 187 -8.58 -11.99 -16.39
N ASN A 188 -7.36 -12.18 -16.88
CA ASN A 188 -6.72 -13.51 -16.99
C ASN A 188 -5.83 -13.78 -15.76
N GLU A 189 -5.41 -12.71 -15.09
CA GLU A 189 -4.50 -12.62 -13.97
C GLU A 189 -5.25 -12.57 -12.63
N ILE A 190 -6.51 -12.14 -12.64
CA ILE A 190 -7.42 -12.05 -11.49
C ILE A 190 -8.59 -13.00 -11.68
N LEU A 191 -8.91 -13.79 -10.64
CA LEU A 191 -10.06 -14.70 -10.65
C LEU A 191 -11.36 -13.95 -10.96
N GLY A 192 -12.14 -14.43 -11.92
CA GLY A 192 -13.32 -13.72 -12.44
C GLY A 192 -14.38 -13.36 -11.39
N GLU A 193 -14.56 -14.19 -10.35
CA GLU A 193 -15.47 -13.89 -9.24
C GLU A 193 -14.99 -12.71 -8.39
N LEU A 194 -13.68 -12.67 -8.08
CA LEU A 194 -13.05 -11.59 -7.33
C LEU A 194 -13.01 -10.29 -8.15
N LEU A 195 -12.71 -10.38 -9.45
CA LEU A 195 -12.80 -9.25 -10.39
C LEU A 195 -14.20 -8.63 -10.38
N LYS A 196 -15.24 -9.48 -10.47
CA LYS A 196 -16.64 -9.06 -10.43
C LYS A 196 -16.98 -8.36 -9.11
N GLU A 197 -16.58 -8.94 -7.98
CA GLU A 197 -16.77 -8.36 -6.64
C GLU A 197 -16.17 -6.94 -6.54
N GLN A 198 -14.94 -6.74 -7.05
CA GLN A 198 -14.28 -5.43 -6.97
C GLN A 198 -14.96 -4.34 -7.82
N LEU A 199 -15.57 -4.74 -8.94
CA LEU A 199 -16.19 -3.84 -9.92
C LEU A 199 -17.65 -3.51 -9.60
N GLU A 200 -18.42 -4.46 -9.10
CA GLU A 200 -19.86 -4.29 -8.83
C GLU A 200 -20.17 -3.65 -7.47
N ASN A 201 -19.26 -3.75 -6.50
CA ASN A 201 -19.49 -3.29 -5.13
C ASN A 201 -18.77 -1.95 -4.83
N GLU A 202 -19.51 -0.91 -4.45
CA GLU A 202 -18.98 0.38 -3.96
C GLU A 202 -18.47 0.33 -2.50
N GLN A 203 -18.46 -0.86 -1.90
CA GLN A 203 -17.76 -1.16 -0.65
C GLN A 203 -16.64 -2.19 -0.85
N SER A 204 -16.20 -2.40 -2.11
CA SER A 204 -15.08 -3.30 -2.38
C SER A 204 -13.75 -2.74 -1.82
N PRO A 205 -12.83 -3.59 -1.34
CA PRO A 205 -11.51 -3.17 -0.88
C PRO A 205 -10.76 -2.30 -1.89
N LEU A 206 -10.87 -2.60 -3.19
CA LEU A 206 -10.27 -1.79 -4.27
C LEU A 206 -10.87 -0.38 -4.33
N TYR A 207 -12.19 -0.27 -4.25
CA TYR A 207 -12.88 1.02 -4.32
C TYR A 207 -12.51 1.91 -3.13
N LEU A 208 -12.54 1.36 -1.92
CA LEU A 208 -12.21 2.06 -0.69
C LEU A 208 -10.74 2.49 -0.65
N ALA A 209 -9.82 1.63 -1.11
CA ALA A 209 -8.40 1.98 -1.25
C ALA A 209 -8.17 3.11 -2.26
N LEU A 210 -8.81 3.07 -3.43
CA LEU A 210 -8.69 4.12 -4.45
C LEU A 210 -9.29 5.44 -3.97
N ARG A 211 -10.46 5.42 -3.32
CA ARG A 211 -11.03 6.63 -2.69
C ARG A 211 -10.07 7.23 -1.66
N GLY A 212 -9.44 6.41 -0.81
CA GLY A 212 -8.42 6.86 0.14
C GLY A 212 -7.22 7.51 -0.55
N TYR A 213 -6.65 6.84 -1.55
CA TYR A 213 -5.52 7.34 -2.34
C TYR A 213 -5.81 8.70 -3.00
N PHE A 214 -6.98 8.85 -3.64
CA PHE A 214 -7.34 10.09 -4.33
C PHE A 214 -7.78 11.22 -3.37
N HIS A 215 -8.21 10.92 -2.14
CA HIS A 215 -8.81 11.90 -1.22
C HIS A 215 -7.96 13.17 -1.04
N GLN A 216 -6.76 13.04 -0.47
CA GLN A 216 -5.93 14.21 -0.14
C GLN A 216 -5.45 14.98 -1.38
N PRO A 217 -5.00 14.34 -2.47
CA PRO A 217 -4.67 15.04 -3.71
C PRO A 217 -5.85 15.81 -4.33
N LEU A 218 -7.06 15.23 -4.30
CA LEU A 218 -8.26 15.85 -4.88
C LEU A 218 -8.76 17.03 -4.04
N GLU A 219 -8.76 16.87 -2.70
CA GLU A 219 -9.09 17.94 -1.76
C GLU A 219 -8.12 19.13 -1.90
N ASN A 220 -6.81 18.87 -2.01
CA ASN A 220 -5.80 19.90 -2.26
C ASN A 220 -6.04 20.60 -3.61
N LEU A 221 -6.33 19.83 -4.67
CA LEU A 221 -6.59 20.37 -6.00
C LEU A 221 -7.80 21.33 -5.99
N PHE A 222 -8.87 21.01 -5.25
CA PHE A 222 -10.05 21.86 -5.14
C PHE A 222 -9.77 23.12 -4.29
N LYS A 223 -9.11 22.97 -3.14
CA LYS A 223 -8.68 24.08 -2.27
C LYS A 223 -7.82 25.10 -3.04
N ASP A 224 -6.83 24.63 -3.80
CA ASP A 224 -5.93 25.45 -4.60
C ASP A 224 -6.66 26.31 -5.66
N LYS A 225 -7.89 25.94 -6.06
CA LYS A 225 -8.68 26.66 -7.08
C LYS A 225 -9.73 27.61 -6.50
N GLU A 226 -9.88 27.65 -5.19
CA GLU A 226 -11.06 28.24 -4.54
C GLU A 226 -12.35 27.68 -5.16
N VAL A 227 -12.36 26.39 -5.54
CA VAL A 227 -13.61 25.70 -5.87
C VAL A 227 -14.29 25.49 -4.53
N ASN A 228 -15.37 26.20 -4.27
CA ASN A 228 -15.87 26.34 -2.91
C ASN A 228 -16.58 25.03 -2.48
N ILE A 229 -15.83 24.14 -1.82
CA ILE A 229 -16.26 22.81 -1.32
C ILE A 229 -17.26 22.92 -0.16
N VAL A 230 -17.99 24.04 -0.04
CA VAL A 230 -19.06 24.25 0.96
C VAL A 230 -20.27 23.31 0.74
N LYS A 231 -20.29 22.59 -0.38
CA LYS A 231 -21.03 21.34 -0.54
C LYS A 231 -20.02 20.18 -0.53
N ASP A 232 -19.96 19.44 0.58
CA ASP A 232 -19.18 18.21 0.72
C ASP A 232 -19.46 17.23 -0.45
N ASP A 233 -20.71 17.23 -0.93
CA ASP A 233 -21.19 16.49 -2.11
C ASP A 233 -20.27 16.57 -3.34
N ILE A 234 -19.62 17.71 -3.62
CA ILE A 234 -18.83 17.87 -4.86
C ILE A 234 -17.52 17.07 -4.76
N LEU A 235 -16.88 17.05 -3.58
CA LEU A 235 -15.68 16.23 -3.36
C LEU A 235 -16.05 14.74 -3.39
N GLU A 236 -17.14 14.35 -2.74
CA GLU A 236 -17.63 12.96 -2.75
C GLU A 236 -17.96 12.47 -4.17
N ILE A 237 -18.74 13.24 -4.94
CA ILE A 237 -19.05 12.92 -6.35
C ILE A 237 -17.77 12.79 -7.18
N ALA A 238 -16.78 13.65 -6.94
CA ALA A 238 -15.51 13.58 -7.65
C ALA A 238 -14.69 12.36 -7.25
N LEU A 239 -14.63 12.01 -5.95
CA LEU A 239 -13.95 10.81 -5.43
C LEU A 239 -14.55 9.53 -6.00
N ASP A 240 -15.88 9.42 -6.02
CA ASP A 240 -16.56 8.28 -6.61
C ASP A 240 -16.22 8.16 -8.11
N CYS A 241 -16.18 9.28 -8.84
CA CYS A 241 -15.86 9.28 -10.27
C CYS A 241 -14.38 8.94 -10.55
N VAL A 242 -13.40 9.44 -9.78
CA VAL A 242 -11.98 9.10 -9.97
C VAL A 242 -11.63 7.70 -9.45
N ALA A 243 -12.26 7.21 -8.38
CA ALA A 243 -12.13 5.81 -7.97
C ALA A 243 -12.68 4.84 -9.03
N ASN A 244 -13.74 5.23 -9.75
CA ASN A 244 -14.26 4.45 -10.87
C ASN A 244 -13.39 4.52 -12.14
N HIS A 245 -13.02 5.73 -12.57
CA HIS A 245 -12.51 5.98 -13.93
C HIS A 245 -11.11 6.61 -13.99
N GLY A 246 -10.45 6.76 -12.85
CA GLY A 246 -9.12 7.36 -12.73
C GLY A 246 -9.16 8.88 -12.84
N TRP A 247 -7.99 9.50 -12.69
CA TRP A 247 -7.84 10.97 -12.62
C TRP A 247 -8.54 11.72 -13.75
N TRP A 248 -8.26 11.35 -14.99
CA TRP A 248 -8.69 12.14 -16.15
C TRP A 248 -10.18 11.94 -16.45
N LEU A 249 -10.61 10.70 -16.66
CA LEU A 249 -11.99 10.40 -17.04
C LEU A 249 -12.95 10.64 -15.87
N GLY A 250 -12.50 10.43 -14.62
CA GLY A 250 -13.30 10.70 -13.43
C GLY A 250 -13.62 12.17 -13.25
N LEU A 251 -12.64 13.07 -13.41
CA LEU A 251 -12.89 14.51 -13.31
C LEU A 251 -13.61 15.10 -14.54
N HIS A 252 -13.48 14.48 -15.72
CA HIS A 252 -14.31 14.85 -16.88
C HIS A 252 -15.72 14.25 -16.86
N HIS A 253 -16.06 13.45 -15.85
CA HIS A 253 -17.35 12.76 -15.79
C HIS A 253 -18.51 13.76 -15.65
N ASP A 254 -19.60 13.48 -16.38
CA ASP A 254 -20.78 14.34 -16.49
C ASP A 254 -21.35 14.81 -15.14
N LYS A 255 -21.28 13.96 -14.10
CA LYS A 255 -21.71 14.30 -12.73
C LYS A 255 -20.83 15.40 -12.13
N VAL A 256 -19.51 15.28 -12.22
CA VAL A 256 -18.54 16.26 -11.69
C VAL A 256 -18.70 17.59 -12.41
N THR A 257 -18.67 17.55 -13.75
CA THR A 257 -18.81 18.73 -14.62
C THR A 257 -20.10 19.51 -14.34
N LYS A 258 -21.25 18.81 -14.18
CA LYS A 258 -22.54 19.46 -13.87
C LYS A 258 -22.61 19.99 -12.44
N SER A 259 -22.07 19.28 -11.46
CA SER A 259 -22.04 19.73 -10.05
C SER A 259 -21.18 20.98 -9.86
N ILE A 260 -20.02 21.04 -10.53
CA ILE A 260 -19.15 22.23 -10.52
C ILE A 260 -19.82 23.37 -11.28
N ASN A 261 -20.19 23.19 -12.56
CA ASN A 261 -20.72 24.29 -13.38
C ASN A 261 -22.08 24.85 -12.89
N SER A 262 -22.88 24.06 -12.17
CA SER A 262 -24.12 24.56 -11.54
C SER A 262 -23.89 25.36 -10.26
N THR A 263 -22.72 25.22 -9.63
CA THR A 263 -22.34 25.96 -8.41
C THR A 263 -21.43 27.15 -8.75
N GLU A 264 -20.45 26.95 -9.65
CA GLU A 264 -19.46 27.95 -10.05
C GLU A 264 -19.09 27.82 -11.56
N PRO A 265 -19.80 28.54 -12.46
CA PRO A 265 -19.48 28.56 -13.89
C PRO A 265 -18.04 29.02 -14.19
N GLY A 266 -17.33 28.32 -15.08
CA GLY A 266 -15.96 28.67 -15.50
C GLY A 266 -14.83 28.18 -14.58
N LYS A 267 -15.17 27.65 -13.39
CA LYS A 267 -14.19 27.03 -12.49
C LYS A 267 -13.79 25.63 -12.92
N PHE A 268 -14.65 24.93 -13.67
CA PHE A 268 -14.34 23.61 -14.22
C PHE A 268 -13.13 23.63 -15.16
N GLU A 269 -13.08 24.57 -16.11
CA GLU A 269 -11.95 24.73 -17.03
C GLU A 269 -10.64 25.02 -16.27
N THR A 270 -10.72 25.84 -15.23
CA THR A 270 -9.59 26.16 -14.34
C THR A 270 -9.11 24.93 -13.55
N LEU A 271 -10.04 24.07 -13.12
CA LEU A 271 -9.73 22.79 -12.49
C LEU A 271 -9.03 21.84 -13.46
N ILE A 272 -9.51 21.72 -14.71
CA ILE A 272 -8.92 20.84 -15.72
C ILE A 272 -7.49 21.27 -16.10
N GLU A 273 -7.21 22.57 -16.27
CA GLU A 273 -5.83 23.02 -16.51
C GLU A 273 -4.90 22.69 -15.35
N LYS A 274 -5.39 22.74 -14.11
CA LYS A 274 -4.59 22.43 -12.92
C LYS A 274 -4.46 20.92 -12.66
N LEU A 275 -5.44 20.12 -13.10
CA LEU A 275 -5.28 18.67 -13.24
C LEU A 275 -4.15 18.34 -14.23
N LYS A 276 -4.10 18.98 -15.40
CA LYS A 276 -2.99 18.78 -16.36
C LYS A 276 -1.63 19.12 -15.74
N GLU A 277 -1.51 20.25 -15.04
CA GLU A 277 -0.29 20.60 -14.31
C GLU A 277 0.07 19.54 -13.25
N TYR A 278 -0.89 19.06 -12.47
CA TYR A 278 -0.68 18.02 -11.46
C TYR A 278 -0.17 16.72 -12.10
N LEU A 279 -0.88 16.20 -13.10
CA LEU A 279 -0.51 14.96 -13.81
C LEU A 279 0.89 15.08 -14.43
N THR A 280 1.20 16.22 -15.06
CA THR A 280 2.53 16.49 -15.64
C THR A 280 3.62 16.44 -14.57
N ARG A 281 3.39 17.02 -13.37
CA ARG A 281 4.37 17.00 -12.27
C ARG A 281 4.57 15.60 -11.68
N GLN A 282 3.54 14.76 -11.69
CA GLN A 282 3.61 13.37 -11.24
C GLN A 282 4.13 12.40 -12.33
N GLY A 283 4.42 12.89 -13.54
CA GLY A 283 4.79 12.03 -14.68
C GLY A 283 3.65 11.12 -15.17
N LEU A 284 2.40 11.44 -14.82
CA LEU A 284 1.22 10.69 -15.21
C LEU A 284 0.75 11.08 -16.62
N PRO A 285 0.27 10.13 -17.43
CA PRO A 285 -0.20 10.41 -18.78
C PRO A 285 -1.44 11.31 -18.78
N ILE A 286 -1.49 12.26 -19.72
CA ILE A 286 -2.68 13.05 -20.03
C ILE A 286 -3.30 12.47 -21.31
N PRO A 287 -4.49 11.87 -21.25
CA PRO A 287 -5.18 11.35 -22.43
C PRO A 287 -5.37 12.41 -23.51
N ILE A 288 -4.93 12.12 -24.74
CA ILE A 288 -5.07 13.02 -25.88
C ILE A 288 -6.54 13.01 -26.34
N PRO A 289 -7.28 14.14 -26.31
CA PRO A 289 -8.75 14.15 -26.46
C PRO A 289 -9.36 13.64 -27.78
N ASN A 290 -8.57 13.16 -28.74
CA ASN A 290 -9.01 12.83 -30.10
C ASN A 290 -8.63 11.42 -30.59
N GLN A 291 -8.18 10.51 -29.72
CA GLN A 291 -8.09 9.09 -30.08
C GLN A 291 -9.39 8.36 -29.76
N SER A 292 -10.41 8.60 -30.60
CA SER A 292 -11.62 7.76 -30.64
C SER A 292 -11.23 6.35 -31.07
N SER A 293 -11.03 5.46 -30.10
CA SER A 293 -10.60 4.08 -30.31
C SER A 293 -11.72 3.26 -30.94
N SER A 294 -11.69 3.17 -32.28
CA SER A 294 -12.37 2.08 -33.01
C SER A 294 -11.83 0.76 -32.47
N GLY A 295 -12.67 0.01 -31.75
CA GLY A 295 -12.20 -1.00 -30.80
C GLY A 295 -11.36 -2.11 -31.41
N GLN A 296 -10.07 -2.13 -31.06
CA GLN A 296 -9.28 -3.35 -30.95
C GLN A 296 -8.51 -3.31 -29.64
N SER A 297 -8.81 -4.25 -28.75
CA SER A 297 -8.07 -4.47 -27.50
C SER A 297 -6.73 -5.11 -27.83
N SER A 298 -5.75 -4.27 -28.15
CA SER A 298 -4.34 -4.61 -28.14
C SER A 298 -3.73 -3.97 -26.91
N VAL A 299 -3.24 -4.79 -25.98
CA VAL A 299 -2.56 -4.31 -24.76
C VAL A 299 -1.45 -3.33 -25.18
N PRO A 300 -1.43 -2.08 -24.68
CA PRO A 300 -0.39 -1.14 -25.05
C PRO A 300 0.93 -1.61 -24.42
N SER A 301 1.84 -2.12 -25.25
CA SER A 301 3.24 -2.26 -24.86
C SER A 301 3.78 -0.87 -24.55
N LEU A 302 3.91 -0.58 -23.25
CA LEU A 302 4.64 0.56 -22.74
C LEU A 302 6.12 0.41 -23.15
N ASN A 303 6.47 0.96 -24.30
CA ASN A 303 7.85 1.16 -24.71
C ASN A 303 8.49 2.22 -23.80
N THR A 304 8.91 1.80 -22.61
CA THR A 304 9.68 2.62 -21.68
C THR A 304 11.09 2.79 -22.26
N SER A 305 11.27 3.80 -23.11
CA SER A 305 12.54 4.13 -23.72
C SER A 305 12.66 5.64 -23.92
N ALA A 306 13.81 6.17 -23.51
CA ALA A 306 14.19 7.60 -23.49
C ALA A 306 13.52 8.48 -22.41
N LEU A 307 14.06 8.43 -21.19
CA LEU A 307 14.24 9.64 -20.38
C LEU A 307 15.53 9.58 -19.53
N THR A 308 16.69 9.52 -20.21
CA THR A 308 18.01 9.72 -19.58
C THR A 308 18.60 11.04 -20.05
N ASP A 309 18.17 12.15 -19.43
CA ASP A 309 18.89 13.43 -19.56
C ASP A 309 18.61 14.37 -18.38
N ALA A 310 19.34 14.16 -17.27
CA ALA A 310 19.36 15.08 -16.13
C ALA A 310 20.69 15.01 -15.34
N LYS A 311 21.69 15.74 -15.83
CA LYS A 311 22.83 16.31 -15.06
C LYS A 311 23.50 15.43 -13.99
N SER A 312 24.53 14.70 -14.42
CA SER A 312 25.65 14.34 -13.55
C SER A 312 26.32 15.60 -12.95
N LEU A 313 26.41 15.68 -11.63
CA LEU A 313 27.33 16.58 -10.93
C LEU A 313 28.61 15.82 -10.59
N SER A 314 29.63 16.02 -11.43
CA SER A 314 30.95 15.43 -11.23
C SER A 314 31.67 16.05 -10.02
N ILE A 315 31.97 15.23 -9.00
CA ILE A 315 33.00 15.54 -8.01
C ILE A 315 34.15 14.54 -8.18
N THR A 316 35.17 14.97 -8.91
CA THR A 316 36.45 14.27 -9.03
C THR A 316 37.36 14.56 -7.85
N SER A 317 37.88 13.52 -7.19
CA SER A 317 39.31 13.42 -6.81
C SER A 317 39.67 11.97 -6.41
N PRO A 318 40.96 11.56 -6.51
CA PRO A 318 41.34 10.16 -6.74
C PRO A 318 42.12 9.53 -5.55
N ILE A 319 42.91 8.46 -5.83
CA ILE A 319 43.97 7.78 -5.01
C ILE A 319 43.53 6.38 -4.45
N PRO A 320 44.33 5.30 -4.57
CA PRO A 320 44.83 4.68 -5.81
C PRO A 320 44.62 3.14 -5.85
N ILE A 321 44.97 2.51 -6.97
CA ILE A 321 45.09 1.03 -7.10
C ILE A 321 46.44 0.56 -6.54
N PRO A 322 46.51 -0.67 -5.98
CA PRO A 322 47.62 -1.55 -6.37
C PRO A 322 47.14 -2.90 -6.91
N ASN A 323 47.71 -3.29 -8.04
CA ASN A 323 47.61 -4.61 -8.66
C ASN A 323 47.86 -5.74 -7.64
N GLN A 324 47.12 -6.85 -7.76
CA GLN A 324 47.79 -8.15 -7.93
C GLN A 324 47.08 -9.00 -8.98
N SER A 325 47.92 -9.63 -9.81
CA SER A 325 47.57 -10.49 -10.93
C SER A 325 47.79 -11.96 -10.56
N SER A 326 46.87 -12.85 -10.95
CA SER A 326 47.24 -14.23 -11.27
C SER A 326 46.24 -14.89 -12.22
N SER A 327 46.79 -15.44 -13.30
CA SER A 327 46.12 -16.30 -14.27
C SER A 327 45.93 -17.72 -13.73
N GLY A 328 44.85 -18.40 -14.12
CA GLY A 328 44.66 -19.83 -13.85
C GLY A 328 43.64 -20.47 -14.77
N GLN A 329 44.09 -21.09 -15.87
CA GLN A 329 43.25 -21.98 -16.69
C GLN A 329 42.96 -23.27 -15.91
N SER A 330 41.76 -23.85 -16.06
CA SER A 330 41.63 -25.30 -16.01
C SER A 330 40.46 -25.81 -16.86
N THR A 331 40.73 -26.93 -17.52
CA THR A 331 40.00 -27.67 -18.55
C THR A 331 38.70 -28.33 -18.11
N VAL A 332 37.76 -28.44 -19.06
CA VAL A 332 36.66 -29.43 -19.09
C VAL A 332 37.24 -30.83 -19.37
N PRO A 333 36.64 -31.94 -18.89
CA PRO A 333 35.98 -32.84 -19.84
C PRO A 333 34.63 -33.42 -19.35
N SER A 334 33.90 -34.01 -20.29
CA SER A 334 32.49 -34.42 -20.22
C SER A 334 32.21 -35.85 -19.68
N SER A 335 30.91 -36.18 -19.61
CA SER A 335 30.27 -37.50 -19.84
C SER A 335 30.27 -38.56 -18.73
N ASN A 336 29.08 -38.94 -18.23
CA ASN A 336 28.21 -40.03 -18.73
C ASN A 336 26.89 -40.04 -17.93
N THR A 337 25.68 -40.25 -18.49
CA THR A 337 25.10 -41.41 -19.21
C THR A 337 24.78 -42.63 -18.32
N ALA A 338 23.58 -42.62 -17.72
CA ALA A 338 22.73 -43.73 -17.27
C ALA A 338 21.39 -43.08 -16.86
N ASP A 339 20.23 -43.30 -17.45
CA ASP A 339 19.62 -44.50 -18.03
C ASP A 339 19.40 -45.61 -17.00
N LEU A 340 18.21 -45.58 -16.36
CA LEU A 340 17.67 -46.69 -15.58
C LEU A 340 16.13 -46.60 -15.55
N THR A 341 15.53 -47.76 -15.75
CA THR A 341 14.15 -47.97 -16.20
C THR A 341 13.12 -48.11 -15.07
N ASP A 342 11.88 -47.74 -15.43
CA ASP A 342 10.63 -48.43 -15.12
C ASP A 342 9.92 -48.34 -13.75
N ALA A 343 8.58 -48.43 -13.91
CA ALA A 343 7.51 -48.65 -12.92
C ALA A 343 7.27 -47.51 -11.91
N LYS A 344 6.04 -47.02 -11.72
CA LYS A 344 4.83 -47.84 -11.54
C LYS A 344 3.55 -47.03 -11.76
N SER A 345 2.66 -47.50 -12.63
CA SER A 345 1.34 -46.89 -12.84
C SER A 345 0.46 -47.03 -11.60
N LEU A 346 -0.07 -45.92 -11.09
CA LEU A 346 -1.10 -45.89 -10.04
C LEU A 346 -2.41 -45.35 -10.61
N SER A 347 -3.32 -46.27 -10.91
CA SER A 347 -4.70 -45.97 -11.28
C SER A 347 -5.50 -45.56 -10.04
N ILE A 348 -5.88 -44.28 -9.94
CA ILE A 348 -6.79 -43.79 -8.90
C ILE A 348 -8.22 -43.88 -9.42
N THR A 349 -9.04 -44.68 -8.74
CA THR A 349 -10.48 -44.82 -9.01
C THR A 349 -11.28 -43.70 -8.37
N SER A 350 -12.09 -42.99 -9.15
CA SER A 350 -13.03 -41.96 -8.66
C SER A 350 -14.15 -42.54 -7.80
N PRO A 351 -14.57 -41.87 -6.70
CA PRO A 351 -15.73 -42.30 -5.91
C PRO A 351 -17.06 -41.88 -6.54
N THR A 352 -18.02 -42.80 -6.54
CA THR A 352 -19.39 -42.59 -7.05
C THR A 352 -20.22 -41.69 -6.12
N THR A 353 -20.69 -40.54 -6.61
CA THR A 353 -21.64 -39.69 -5.88
C THR A 353 -23.02 -40.35 -5.82
N LYS A 354 -23.57 -40.50 -4.61
CA LYS A 354 -24.98 -40.87 -4.42
C LYS A 354 -25.86 -39.62 -4.43
N THR A 355 -26.82 -39.56 -5.34
CA THR A 355 -27.94 -38.61 -5.27
C THR A 355 -28.81 -38.94 -4.05
N ILE A 356 -29.07 -37.95 -3.20
CA ILE A 356 -30.14 -38.01 -2.20
C ILE A 356 -31.22 -37.05 -2.67
N THR A 357 -32.45 -37.57 -2.83
CA THR A 357 -33.64 -36.80 -3.16
C THR A 357 -34.41 -36.50 -1.88
N THR A 358 -34.75 -35.23 -1.67
CA THR A 358 -35.74 -34.74 -0.69
C THR A 358 -36.51 -33.59 -1.33
#